data_AF-A0A2T0VWZ1-F1
#
_entry.id   AF-A0A2T0VWZ1-F1
#
_cell.length_a   1.000
_cell.length_b   1.000
_cell.length_c   1.000
_cell.angle_alpha   90.00
_cell.angle_beta   90.00
_cell.angle_gamma   90.00
#
_symmetry.space_group_name_H-M   'P 1'
#
loop_
_entity.id
_entity.type
_entity.pdbx_description
1 polymer ?
#
loop_
_entity_poly.entity_id
_entity_poly.type
_entity_poly.pdbx_seq_one_letter_code
_entity_poly.pdbx_strand_id
1 'polypeptide(L)'
;MRIVKVINNNVIQAVDANSEEVIVMGRGIGFQKKLKDELELSLIDKTFSLNDGNSSFSEIYRDLPTEEVELVLDIIQLAEENLGQIFQSNLYITLADHLHFAIERYKNGFEVTNPLAWEIKKCIKQSTKLEKRRFN
;
A
#
# COMPACT_ATOMS: atom_id res chain seq x y z
N MET A 1 -18.04 8.20 -7.25
CA MET A 1 -16.99 8.92 -6.48
C MET A 1 -16.54 10.12 -7.29
N ARG A 2 -16.23 11.25 -6.64
CA ARG A 2 -15.77 12.48 -7.31
C ARG A 2 -14.32 12.79 -6.94
N ILE A 3 -13.47 13.01 -7.95
CA ILE A 3 -12.06 13.34 -7.73
C ILE A 3 -11.91 14.71 -7.07
N VAL A 4 -11.22 14.75 -5.93
CA VAL A 4 -10.79 15.97 -5.22
C VAL A 4 -9.37 16.33 -5.59
N LYS A 5 -8.47 15.35 -5.69
CA LYS A 5 -7.07 15.58 -6.04
C LYS A 5 -6.46 14.31 -6.64
N VAL A 6 -5.74 14.45 -7.74
CA VAL A 6 -4.89 13.38 -8.26
C VAL A 6 -3.54 13.49 -7.57
N ILE A 7 -3.11 12.43 -6.86
CA ILE A 7 -1.83 12.42 -6.14
C ILE A 7 -0.72 11.95 -7.08
N ASN A 8 -0.94 10.81 -7.73
CA ASN A 8 -0.07 10.28 -8.78
C ASN A 8 -0.89 9.36 -9.73
N ASN A 9 -0.23 8.59 -10.60
CA ASN A 9 -0.90 7.69 -11.54
C ASN A 9 -1.72 6.57 -10.88
N ASN A 10 -1.43 6.21 -9.63
CA ASN A 10 -2.01 5.06 -8.94
C ASN A 10 -2.81 5.44 -7.69
N VAL A 11 -2.82 6.72 -7.29
CA VAL A 11 -3.45 7.20 -6.05
C VAL A 11 -4.22 8.49 -6.32
N ILE A 12 -5.49 8.49 -5.91
CA ILE A 12 -6.39 9.63 -5.99
C ILE A 12 -7.02 9.88 -4.61
N GLN A 13 -7.18 11.15 -4.25
CA GLN A 13 -8.10 11.58 -3.19
C GLN A 13 -9.45 11.93 -3.82
N ALA A 14 -10.52 11.33 -3.32
CA ALA A 14 -11.87 11.48 -3.81
C ALA A 14 -12.87 11.71 -2.67
N VAL A 15 -14.09 12.06 -3.04
CA VAL A 15 -15.25 12.05 -2.14
C VAL A 15 -16.21 10.96 -2.59
N ASP A 16 -16.65 10.16 -1.63
CA ASP A 16 -17.58 9.05 -1.86
C ASP A 16 -19.05 9.54 -1.95
N ALA A 17 -20.00 8.61 -1.98
CA ALA A 17 -21.42 8.95 -2.06
C ALA A 17 -21.98 9.57 -0.76
N ASN A 18 -21.32 9.34 0.38
CA ASN A 18 -21.70 9.84 1.69
C ASN A 18 -21.08 11.20 2.01
N SER A 19 -20.39 11.82 1.03
CA SER A 19 -19.61 13.04 1.22
C SER A 19 -18.41 12.87 2.15
N GLU A 20 -17.90 11.65 2.31
CA GLU A 20 -16.67 11.38 3.07
C GLU A 20 -15.45 11.43 2.15
N GLU A 21 -14.35 11.98 2.67
CA GLU A 21 -13.07 11.95 1.96
C GLU A 21 -12.44 10.57 2.05
N VAL A 22 -12.04 10.07 0.88
CA VAL A 22 -11.43 8.75 0.72
C VAL A 22 -10.16 8.84 -0.13
N ILE A 23 -9.21 7.95 0.15
CA ILE A 23 -8.11 7.64 -0.75
C ILE A 23 -8.49 6.42 -1.57
N VAL A 24 -8.35 6.54 -2.88
CA VAL A 24 -8.58 5.46 -3.82
C VAL A 24 -7.26 5.09 -4.47
N MET A 25 -6.95 3.81 -4.48
CA MET A 25 -5.77 3.25 -5.11
C MET A 25 -6.16 2.26 -6.18
N GLY A 26 -5.39 2.26 -7.25
CA GLY A 26 -5.37 1.19 -8.23
C GLY A 26 -4.52 1.52 -9.42
N ARG A 27 -4.12 0.49 -10.16
CA ARG A 27 -3.15 0.63 -11.24
C ARG A 27 -3.68 1.56 -12.34
N GLY A 28 -2.98 2.67 -12.58
CA GLY A 28 -3.31 3.66 -13.60
C GLY A 28 -4.57 4.50 -13.30
N ILE A 29 -5.14 4.42 -12.09
CA ILE A 29 -6.40 5.09 -11.75
C ILE A 29 -6.35 6.62 -11.91
N GLY A 30 -5.18 7.22 -11.67
CA GLY A 30 -4.90 8.65 -11.83
C GLY A 30 -4.34 9.05 -13.19
N PHE A 31 -4.05 8.10 -14.07
CA PHE A 31 -3.45 8.39 -15.36
C PHE A 31 -4.39 9.20 -16.25
N GLN A 32 -3.92 10.37 -16.70
CA GLN A 32 -4.68 11.34 -17.50
C GLN A 32 -5.99 11.87 -16.89
N LYS A 33 -6.24 11.61 -15.60
CA LYS A 33 -7.43 12.14 -14.90
C LYS A 33 -7.20 13.57 -14.43
N LYS A 34 -8.28 14.34 -14.37
CA LYS A 34 -8.31 15.71 -13.84
C LYS A 34 -9.38 15.85 -12.76
N LEU A 35 -9.30 16.96 -12.03
CA LEU A 35 -10.34 17.37 -11.09
C LEU A 35 -11.71 17.32 -11.76
N LYS A 36 -12.68 16.74 -11.04
CA LYS A 36 -14.09 16.56 -11.47
C LYS A 36 -14.34 15.51 -12.56
N ASP A 37 -13.31 14.83 -13.07
CA ASP A 37 -13.54 13.66 -13.93
C ASP A 37 -14.22 12.54 -13.13
N GLU A 38 -14.99 11.72 -13.84
CA GLU A 38 -15.52 10.49 -13.27
C GLU A 38 -14.41 9.45 -13.09
N LEU A 39 -14.44 8.82 -11.92
CA LEU A 39 -13.55 7.74 -11.56
C LEU A 39 -14.09 6.43 -12.12
N GLU A 40 -13.24 5.71 -12.85
CA GLU A 40 -13.61 4.40 -13.36
C GLU A 40 -13.55 3.38 -12.22
N LEU A 41 -14.69 2.84 -11.80
CA LEU A 41 -14.78 1.97 -10.63
C LEU A 41 -14.07 0.62 -10.83
N SER A 42 -13.88 0.18 -12.08
CA SER A 42 -13.15 -1.05 -12.44
C SER A 42 -11.65 -0.98 -12.13
N LEU A 43 -11.09 0.23 -12.07
CA LEU A 43 -9.67 0.48 -11.78
C LEU A 43 -9.41 0.65 -10.29
N ILE A 44 -10.42 0.47 -9.44
CA ILE A 44 -10.29 0.60 -7.99
C ILE A 44 -9.86 -0.75 -7.41
N ASP A 45 -8.64 -0.81 -6.93
CA ASP A 45 -8.14 -1.97 -6.18
C ASP A 45 -8.46 -1.82 -4.69
N LYS A 46 -8.28 -0.60 -4.13
CA LYS A 46 -8.53 -0.30 -2.71
C LYS A 46 -9.11 1.09 -2.49
N THR A 47 -9.91 1.21 -1.44
CA THR A 47 -10.45 2.48 -0.95
C THR A 47 -10.27 2.55 0.56
N PHE A 48 -9.74 3.67 1.06
CA PHE A 48 -9.53 3.94 2.48
C PHE A 48 -10.22 5.24 2.89
N SER A 49 -10.83 5.28 4.08
CA SER A 49 -11.36 6.53 4.62
C SER A 49 -10.23 7.41 5.11
N LEU A 50 -10.26 8.71 4.78
CA LEU A 50 -9.29 9.67 5.29
C LEU A 50 -9.54 10.02 6.76
N ASN A 51 -10.75 9.73 7.26
CA ASN A 51 -11.13 9.90 8.67
C ASN A 51 -10.38 8.95 9.62
N ASP A 52 -9.67 7.94 9.10
CA ASP A 52 -8.85 7.01 9.87
C ASP A 52 -7.56 7.65 10.44
N GLY A 53 -7.42 8.98 10.39
CA GLY A 53 -6.27 9.73 10.93
C GLY A 53 -5.04 9.74 10.02
N ASN A 54 -5.18 9.35 8.76
CA ASN A 54 -4.08 9.07 7.84
C ASN A 54 -3.74 10.24 6.90
N SER A 55 -3.59 11.47 7.41
CA SER A 55 -3.19 12.63 6.60
C SER A 55 -1.86 12.39 5.84
N SER A 56 -0.95 11.61 6.42
CA SER A 56 0.35 11.23 5.84
C SER A 56 0.25 10.40 4.57
N PHE A 57 -0.89 9.75 4.28
CA PHE A 57 -1.04 8.91 3.09
C PHE A 57 -0.75 9.70 1.81
N SER A 58 -1.34 10.89 1.71
CA SER A 58 -1.18 11.76 0.53
C SER A 58 0.21 12.38 0.40
N GLU A 59 1.01 12.39 1.48
CA GLU A 59 2.36 12.94 1.51
C GLU A 59 3.35 11.89 1.04
N ILE A 60 3.32 10.70 1.65
CA ILE A 60 4.22 9.58 1.30
C ILE A 60 4.08 9.22 -0.17
N TYR A 61 2.84 9.09 -0.67
CA TYR A 61 2.58 8.68 -2.06
C TYR A 61 2.80 9.78 -3.10
N ARG A 62 3.02 11.03 -2.70
CA ARG A 62 3.27 12.11 -3.64
C ARG A 62 4.64 11.98 -4.30
N ASP A 63 5.64 11.62 -3.52
CA ASP A 63 7.04 11.66 -3.94
C ASP A 63 7.57 10.26 -4.33
N LEU A 64 6.75 9.22 -4.14
CA LEU A 64 7.07 7.85 -4.52
C LEU A 64 7.06 7.66 -6.05
N PRO A 65 8.10 7.04 -6.63
CA PRO A 65 8.08 6.58 -8.02
C PRO A 65 6.88 5.66 -8.29
N THR A 66 6.34 5.72 -9.51
CA THR A 66 5.14 4.94 -9.88
C THR A 66 5.39 3.45 -9.74
N GLU A 67 6.59 3.00 -10.11
CA GLU A 67 7.04 1.62 -10.04
C GLU A 67 7.11 1.11 -8.59
N GLU A 68 7.46 1.99 -7.63
CA GLU A 68 7.48 1.64 -6.21
C GLU A 68 6.07 1.54 -5.65
N VAL A 69 5.15 2.41 -6.08
CA VAL A 69 3.73 2.31 -5.71
C VAL A 69 3.12 1.01 -6.24
N GLU A 70 3.38 0.65 -7.50
CA GLU A 70 2.91 -0.61 -8.08
C GLU A 70 3.48 -1.82 -7.32
N LEU A 71 4.75 -1.79 -6.97
CA LEU A 71 5.39 -2.86 -6.20
C LEU A 71 4.75 -3.03 -4.80
N VAL A 72 4.41 -1.93 -4.12
CA VAL A 72 3.68 -1.99 -2.84
C VAL A 72 2.32 -2.65 -3.01
N LEU A 73 1.56 -2.25 -4.03
CA LEU A 73 0.24 -2.81 -4.32
C LEU A 73 0.35 -4.32 -4.62
N ASP A 74 1.32 -4.72 -5.44
CA ASP A 74 1.54 -6.12 -5.81
C ASP A 74 1.95 -6.98 -4.60
N ILE A 75 2.82 -6.47 -3.71
CA ILE A 75 3.22 -7.18 -2.48
C ILE A 75 2.02 -7.38 -1.55
N ILE A 76 1.22 -6.33 -1.34
CA ILE A 76 0.07 -6.42 -0.44
C ILE A 76 -1.00 -7.32 -1.03
N GLN A 77 -1.32 -7.18 -2.32
CA GLN A 77 -2.27 -8.05 -3.02
C GLN A 77 -1.86 -9.52 -2.87
N LEU A 78 -0.60 -9.84 -3.14
CA LEU A 78 -0.09 -11.20 -2.96
C LEU A 78 -0.25 -11.69 -1.52
N ALA A 79 0.02 -10.85 -0.53
CA ALA A 79 -0.16 -11.20 0.87
C ALA A 79 -1.63 -11.43 1.24
N GLU A 80 -2.55 -10.60 0.74
CA GLU A 80 -3.99 -10.76 0.96
C GLU A 80 -4.51 -12.06 0.34
N GLU A 81 -4.09 -12.38 -0.88
CA GLU A 81 -4.46 -13.63 -1.59
C GLU A 81 -3.95 -14.87 -0.85
N ASN A 82 -2.71 -14.84 -0.33
CA ASN A 82 -2.12 -15.99 0.35
C ASN A 82 -2.62 -16.15 1.80
N LEU A 83 -3.02 -15.06 2.46
CA LEU A 83 -3.42 -15.08 3.88
C LEU A 83 -4.93 -15.00 4.07
N GLY A 84 -5.70 -14.69 3.02
CA GLY A 84 -7.15 -14.60 3.07
C GLY A 84 -7.66 -13.46 3.97
N GLN A 85 -6.88 -12.41 4.15
CA GLN A 85 -7.23 -11.26 5.00
C GLN A 85 -6.97 -9.95 4.27
N ILE A 86 -7.75 -8.92 4.60
CA ILE A 86 -7.56 -7.55 4.08
C ILE A 86 -6.74 -6.76 5.09
N PHE A 87 -5.75 -6.02 4.61
CA PHE A 87 -4.91 -5.20 5.47
C PHE A 87 -5.45 -3.78 5.65
N GLN A 88 -5.13 -3.19 6.81
CA GLN A 88 -5.47 -1.81 7.13
C GLN A 88 -4.56 -0.83 6.37
N SER A 89 -5.04 0.40 6.20
CA SER A 89 -4.33 1.51 5.52
C SER A 89 -2.93 1.79 6.08
N ASN A 90 -2.72 1.58 7.37
CA ASN A 90 -1.41 1.76 8.01
C ASN A 90 -0.30 0.89 7.39
N LEU A 91 -0.63 -0.32 6.90
CA LEU A 91 0.34 -1.20 6.27
C LEU A 91 0.78 -0.65 4.92
N TYR A 92 -0.16 -0.10 4.15
CA TYR A 92 0.12 0.52 2.85
C TYR A 92 1.06 1.72 3.03
N ILE A 93 0.85 2.54 4.06
CA ILE A 93 1.72 3.67 4.41
C ILE A 93 3.11 3.16 4.81
N THR A 94 3.17 2.27 5.80
CA THR A 94 4.42 1.84 6.43
C THR A 94 5.28 1.03 5.47
N LEU A 95 4.67 0.16 4.65
CA LEU A 95 5.39 -0.63 3.66
C LEU A 95 5.97 0.25 2.56
N ALA A 96 5.22 1.25 2.08
CA ALA A 96 5.68 2.15 1.04
C ALA A 96 6.90 2.97 1.50
N ASP A 97 6.84 3.56 2.69
CA ASP A 97 7.96 4.31 3.27
C ASP A 97 9.20 3.42 3.49
N HIS A 98 9.02 2.23 4.06
CA HIS A 98 10.12 1.29 4.27
C HIS A 98 10.75 0.78 2.97
N LEU A 99 9.93 0.46 1.97
CA LEU A 99 10.39 -0.03 0.69
C LEU A 99 11.19 1.04 -0.04
N HIS A 100 10.67 2.26 -0.10
CA HIS A 100 11.36 3.40 -0.69
C HIS A 100 12.72 3.64 -0.04
N PHE A 101 12.75 3.69 1.29
CA PHE A 101 13.99 3.90 2.02
C PHE A 101 14.99 2.74 1.83
N ALA A 102 14.51 1.49 1.77
CA ALA A 102 15.37 0.34 1.51
C ALA A 102 15.98 0.38 0.10
N ILE A 103 15.20 0.76 -0.91
CA ILE A 103 15.65 0.92 -2.29
C ILE A 103 16.68 2.06 -2.38
N GLU A 104 16.39 3.22 -1.80
CA GLU A 104 17.30 4.37 -1.80
C GLU A 104 18.61 4.05 -1.09
N ARG A 105 18.58 3.36 0.06
CA ARG A 105 19.80 2.93 0.74
C ARG A 105 20.65 2.00 -0.11
N TYR A 106 20.00 1.04 -0.78
CA TYR A 106 20.71 0.11 -1.66
C TYR A 106 21.36 0.83 -2.85
N LYS A 107 20.62 1.75 -3.51
CA LYS A 107 21.16 2.56 -4.61
C LYS A 107 22.35 3.42 -4.18
N ASN A 108 22.33 3.93 -2.95
CA ASN A 108 23.42 4.72 -2.37
C ASN A 108 24.57 3.87 -1.81
N GLY A 109 24.55 2.55 -1.99
CA GLY A 109 25.63 1.65 -1.57
C GLY A 109 25.70 1.40 -0.06
N PHE A 110 24.65 1.72 0.69
CA PHE A 110 24.61 1.41 2.12
C PHE A 110 24.31 -0.08 2.34
N GLU A 111 25.27 -0.82 2.88
CA GLU A 111 25.04 -2.18 3.34
C GLU A 111 24.10 -2.17 4.57
N VAL A 112 23.09 -3.03 4.53
CA VAL A 112 22.14 -3.23 5.63
C VAL A 112 22.32 -4.64 6.17
N THR A 113 22.80 -4.75 7.40
CA THR A 113 22.78 -6.00 8.15
C THR A 113 21.57 -5.99 9.08
N ASN A 114 20.78 -7.06 9.04
CA ASN A 114 19.69 -7.26 9.99
C ASN A 114 20.20 -8.15 11.13
N PRO A 115 20.52 -7.59 12.32
CA PRO A 115 21.07 -8.35 13.44
C PRO A 115 20.09 -9.40 13.99
N LEU A 116 18.80 -9.28 13.67
CA LEU A 116 17.73 -10.19 14.11
C LEU A 116 17.28 -11.14 12.99
N ALA A 117 18.00 -11.21 11.87
CA ALA A 117 17.58 -12.02 10.71
C ALA A 117 17.38 -13.50 11.08
N TRP A 118 18.23 -14.03 11.97
CA TRP A 118 18.14 -15.42 12.41
C TRP A 118 16.91 -15.66 13.29
N GLU A 119 16.66 -14.78 14.27
CA GLU A 119 15.53 -14.82 15.19
C GLU A 119 14.21 -14.71 14.42
N ILE A 120 14.10 -13.75 13.50
CA ILE A 120 12.90 -13.54 12.67
C ILE A 120 12.61 -14.80 11.84
N LYS A 121 13.63 -15.35 11.16
CA LYS A 121 13.47 -16.57 10.36
C LYS A 121 13.06 -17.77 11.22
N LYS A 122 13.56 -17.86 12.45
CA LYS A 122 13.19 -18.92 13.40
C LYS A 122 11.74 -18.77 13.86
N CYS A 123 11.31 -17.57 14.22
CA CYS A 123 9.93 -17.29 14.64
C CYS A 123 8.92 -17.62 13.53
N ILE A 124 9.17 -17.19 12.28
CA ILE A 124 8.28 -17.48 11.14
C ILE A 124 8.18 -18.99 10.85
N LYS A 125 9.29 -19.73 10.95
CA LYS A 125 9.26 -21.19 10.81
C LYS A 125 8.46 -21.88 11.93
N GLN A 126 8.44 -21.31 13.13
CA GLN A 126 7.68 -21.86 14.24
C GLN A 126 6.18 -21.58 14.10
N SER A 127 5.79 -20.36 13.71
CA SER A 127 4.38 -20.01 13.49
C SER A 127 3.73 -20.88 12.41
N THR A 128 4.39 -21.01 11.24
CA THR A 128 3.91 -21.86 10.14
C THR A 128 3.79 -23.34 10.53
N LYS A 129 4.69 -23.85 11.38
CA LYS A 129 4.59 -25.23 11.90
C LYS A 129 3.43 -25.39 12.88
N LEU A 130 3.14 -24.38 13.70
CA LEU A 130 2.02 -24.37 14.63
C LEU A 130 0.68 -24.31 13.89
N GLU A 131 0.58 -23.48 12.86
CA GLU A 131 -0.62 -23.40 11.99
C GLU A 131 -0.92 -24.75 11.36
N LYS A 132 0.06 -25.40 10.72
CA LYS A 132 -0.12 -26.74 10.12
C LYS A 132 -0.54 -27.82 11.11
N ARG A 133 -0.17 -27.69 12.39
CA ARG A 133 -0.58 -28.62 13.45
C ARG A 133 -2.00 -28.36 13.97
N ARG A 134 -2.52 -27.14 13.78
CA ARG A 134 -3.84 -26.73 14.24
C ARG A 134 -4.96 -27.14 13.27
N PHE A 135 -4.59 -27.53 12.04
CA PHE A 135 -5.48 -28.01 10.98
C PHE A 135 -5.41 -29.53 10.73
N ASN A 136 -4.74 -30.30 11.59
CA ASN A 136 -4.68 -31.76 11.54
C ASN A 136 -5.39 -32.40 12.75
#